data_AF-A0A914HNY3-F1
#
_entry.id   AF-A0A914HNY3-F1
#
_cell.length_a   1.000
_cell.length_b   1.000
_cell.length_c   1.000
_cell.angle_alpha   90.00
_cell.angle_beta   90.00
_cell.angle_gamma   90.00
#
_symmetry.space_group_name_H-M   'P 1'
#
loop_
_entity.id
_entity.type
_entity.pdbx_description
1 polymer ?
#
loop_
_entity_poly.entity_id
_entity_poly.type
_entity_poly.pdbx_seq_one_letter_code
_entity_poly.pdbx_strand_id
1 'polypeptide(L)'
;MLKEQREMDVAELEKHKVSNAKKFAEIEQKNALQQEKVVKLEQYQKGQQQRRRRLPLELKCEIISALTFQHGRRMLLLGNPIAKNCIALVRKQKGQFENRWDSTACHEDLALSEPDRLVVHHNGEWSGSVIAEKRMPENPYGISYFEVKIVEKKGDIHIGLATKRMPLNSLVGLHEGTYAYDSLGILWDHEVAGCSHTSSGTPYIAKEIPSFDIGDVVGCGLNLTTRQIIYTLNGQRLDTANLFVTFAAYLFPCASFHRPGIKIEANFGPNFQFNIADVS
;
A
#
# COMPACT_ATOMS: atom_id res chain seq x y z
N MET A 1 57.17 -87.91 8.47
CA MET A 1 55.91 -87.89 7.70
C MET A 1 54.69 -87.43 8.52
N LEU A 2 54.05 -88.23 9.37
CA LEU A 2 52.78 -87.82 10.04
C LEU A 2 52.91 -86.64 11.03
N LYS A 3 54.08 -86.46 11.67
CA LYS A 3 54.33 -85.37 12.63
C LYS A 3 54.63 -84.04 11.93
N GLU A 4 55.43 -84.07 10.87
CA GLU A 4 55.78 -82.89 10.06
C GLU A 4 54.57 -82.33 9.31
N GLN A 5 53.69 -83.19 8.80
CA GLN A 5 52.44 -82.74 8.16
C GLN A 5 51.53 -82.00 9.15
N ARG A 6 51.41 -82.49 10.39
CA ARG A 6 50.65 -81.82 11.45
C ARG A 6 51.23 -80.46 11.82
N GLU A 7 52.55 -80.33 11.88
CA GLU A 7 53.21 -79.05 12.18
C GLU A 7 53.01 -78.03 11.05
N MET A 8 53.03 -78.48 9.79
CA MET A 8 52.70 -77.66 8.62
C MET A 8 51.24 -77.20 8.63
N ASP A 9 50.29 -78.10 8.91
CA ASP A 9 48.86 -77.79 8.96
C ASP A 9 48.54 -76.80 10.10
N VAL A 10 49.24 -76.91 11.24
CA VAL A 10 49.11 -75.96 12.37
C VAL A 10 49.67 -74.58 12.00
N ALA A 11 50.83 -74.51 11.34
CA ALA A 11 51.41 -73.24 10.89
C ALA A 11 50.53 -72.53 9.84
N GLU A 12 49.90 -73.29 8.95
CA GLU A 12 48.96 -72.75 7.96
C GLU A 12 47.67 -72.23 8.63
N LEU A 13 47.17 -72.96 9.64
CA LEU A 13 46.03 -72.52 10.45
C LEU A 13 46.32 -71.23 11.22
N GLU A 14 47.51 -71.09 11.81
CA GLU A 14 47.92 -69.87 12.50
C GLU A 14 48.05 -68.68 11.55
N LYS A 15 48.62 -68.90 10.36
CA LYS A 15 48.70 -67.87 9.31
C LYS A 15 47.31 -67.42 8.86
N HIS A 16 46.36 -68.34 8.73
CA HIS A 16 44.95 -68.02 8.44
C HIS A 16 44.28 -67.23 9.55
N LYS A 17 44.53 -67.57 10.83
CA LYS A 17 44.01 -66.82 11.98
C LYS A 17 44.52 -65.38 12.01
N VAL A 18 45.83 -65.18 11.78
CA VAL A 18 46.44 -63.85 11.74
C VAL A 18 45.91 -63.03 10.55
N SER A 19 45.77 -63.64 9.38
CA SER A 19 45.18 -62.99 8.20
C SER A 19 43.73 -62.56 8.44
N ASN A 20 42.93 -63.42 9.06
CA ASN A 20 41.53 -63.11 9.36
C ASN A 20 41.43 -62.01 10.43
N ALA A 21 42.24 -62.05 11.49
CA ALA A 21 42.27 -61.00 12.51
C ALA A 21 42.58 -59.63 11.90
N LYS A 22 43.52 -59.57 10.95
CA LYS A 22 43.83 -58.32 10.22
C LYS A 22 42.65 -57.83 9.38
N LYS A 23 41.97 -58.74 8.67
CA LYS A 23 40.75 -58.40 7.89
C LYS A 23 39.61 -57.89 8.79
N PHE A 24 39.42 -58.48 9.97
CA PHE A 24 38.42 -58.01 10.94
C PHE A 24 38.72 -56.60 11.43
N ALA A 25 39.99 -56.30 11.78
CA ALA A 25 40.39 -54.95 12.18
C ALA A 25 40.16 -53.91 11.08
N GLU A 26 40.44 -54.26 9.81
CA GLU A 26 40.16 -53.39 8.66
C GLU A 26 38.65 -53.14 8.45
N ILE A 27 37.81 -54.14 8.72
CA ILE A 27 36.35 -54.01 8.65
C ILE A 27 35.84 -53.09 9.77
N GLU A 28 36.33 -53.26 11.00
CA GLU A 28 35.96 -52.40 12.14
C GLU A 28 36.34 -50.94 11.88
N GLN A 29 37.54 -50.70 11.33
CA GLN A 29 37.98 -49.35 10.99
C GLN A 29 37.12 -48.71 9.89
N LYS A 30 36.72 -49.49 8.87
CA LYS A 30 35.80 -49.01 7.81
C LYS A 30 34.40 -48.73 8.35
N ASN A 31 33.90 -49.55 9.26
CA ASN A 31 32.60 -49.34 9.90
C ASN A 31 32.60 -48.07 10.77
N ALA A 32 33.68 -47.82 11.53
CA ALA A 32 33.83 -46.61 12.32
C ALA A 32 33.82 -45.35 11.42
N LEU A 33 34.56 -45.38 10.30
CA LEU A 33 34.59 -44.27 9.34
C LEU A 33 33.24 -44.04 8.67
N GLN A 34 32.49 -45.12 8.39
CA GLN A 34 31.16 -45.03 7.81
C GLN A 34 30.17 -44.39 8.80
N GLN A 35 30.24 -44.76 10.08
CA GLN A 35 29.39 -44.18 11.12
C GLN A 35 29.63 -42.66 11.27
N GLU A 36 30.88 -42.22 11.22
CA GLU A 36 31.22 -40.79 11.29
C GLU A 36 30.65 -40.00 10.10
N LYS A 37 30.66 -40.58 8.88
CA LYS A 37 30.06 -39.96 7.69
C LYS A 37 28.54 -39.84 7.80
N VAL A 38 27.87 -40.85 8.37
CA VAL A 38 26.42 -40.80 8.61
C VAL A 38 26.07 -39.68 9.58
N VAL A 39 26.80 -39.55 10.68
CA VAL A 39 26.59 -38.47 11.67
C VAL A 39 26.80 -37.09 11.02
N LYS A 40 27.83 -36.92 10.20
CA LYS A 40 28.07 -35.64 9.47
C LYS A 40 26.96 -35.33 8.47
N LEU A 41 26.42 -36.34 7.78
CA LEU A 41 25.29 -36.18 6.86
C LEU A 41 24.01 -35.80 7.61
N GLU A 42 23.72 -36.41 8.76
CA GLU A 42 22.58 -36.06 9.61
C GLU A 42 22.69 -34.63 10.16
N GLN A 43 23.89 -34.23 10.60
CA GLN A 43 24.16 -32.85 11.04
C GLN A 43 23.99 -31.86 9.88
N TYR A 44 24.48 -32.19 8.70
CA TYR A 44 24.29 -31.38 7.49
C TYR A 44 22.80 -31.26 7.13
N GLN A 45 22.06 -32.36 7.14
CA GLN A 45 20.61 -32.36 6.89
C GLN A 45 19.84 -31.55 7.93
N LYS A 46 20.17 -31.66 9.22
CA LYS A 46 19.61 -30.82 10.29
C LYS A 46 19.93 -29.34 10.07
N GLY A 47 21.16 -29.01 9.67
CA GLY A 47 21.58 -27.65 9.31
C GLY A 47 20.79 -27.09 8.12
N GLN A 48 20.55 -27.91 7.08
CA GLN A 48 19.72 -27.52 5.93
C GLN A 48 18.24 -27.37 6.30
N GLN A 49 17.68 -28.24 7.15
CA GLN A 49 16.31 -28.08 7.69
C GLN A 49 16.16 -26.82 8.56
N GLN A 50 17.21 -26.46 9.31
CA GLN A 50 17.22 -25.27 10.16
C GLN A 50 17.37 -23.98 9.34
N ARG A 51 18.14 -24.01 8.24
CA ARG A 51 18.18 -22.93 7.22
C ARG A 51 16.89 -22.82 6.40
N ARG A 52 16.15 -23.93 6.26
CA ARG A 52 14.77 -23.96 5.72
C ARG A 52 13.69 -23.60 6.74
N ARG A 53 14.04 -22.99 7.89
CA ARG A 53 13.03 -22.35 8.73
C ARG A 53 12.45 -21.16 7.97
N ARG A 54 11.20 -21.36 7.54
CA ARG A 54 10.18 -20.37 7.18
C ARG A 54 10.62 -18.93 7.47
N LEU A 55 10.64 -18.10 6.44
CA LEU A 55 10.72 -16.64 6.55
C LEU A 55 9.93 -16.13 7.77
N PRO A 56 10.46 -15.19 8.56
CA PRO A 56 9.74 -14.57 9.66
C PRO A 56 8.32 -14.18 9.23
N LEU A 57 7.35 -14.31 10.14
CA LEU A 57 5.94 -14.02 9.82
C LEU A 57 5.79 -12.60 9.24
N GLU A 58 6.62 -11.66 9.72
CA GLU A 58 6.76 -10.29 9.25
C GLU A 58 7.17 -10.23 7.77
N LEU A 59 8.28 -10.87 7.38
CA LEU A 59 8.73 -10.88 5.98
C LEU A 59 7.75 -11.60 5.04
N LYS A 60 7.03 -12.61 5.53
CA LYS A 60 5.96 -13.26 4.75
C LYS A 60 4.77 -12.34 4.53
N CYS A 61 4.38 -11.59 5.56
CA CYS A 61 3.33 -10.59 5.45
C CYS A 61 3.74 -9.46 4.50
N GLU A 62 5.01 -9.03 4.52
CA GLU A 62 5.56 -8.03 3.58
C GLU A 62 5.53 -8.53 2.14
N ILE A 63 5.97 -9.76 1.89
CA ILE A 63 5.88 -10.38 0.54
C ILE A 63 4.41 -10.50 0.09
N ILE A 64 3.48 -10.79 1.00
CA ILE A 64 2.04 -10.85 0.69
C ILE A 64 1.47 -9.45 0.40
N SER A 65 1.89 -8.41 1.11
CA SER A 65 1.48 -7.02 0.82
C SER A 65 2.10 -6.46 -0.46
N ALA A 66 3.27 -6.96 -0.86
CA ALA A 66 3.96 -6.56 -2.09
C ALA A 66 3.43 -7.27 -3.35
N LEU A 67 2.71 -8.40 -3.19
CA LEU A 67 2.08 -9.09 -4.32
C LEU A 67 0.78 -8.37 -4.70
N THR A 68 0.69 -7.93 -5.95
CA THR A 68 -0.46 -7.23 -6.53
C THR A 68 -1.79 -7.90 -6.15
N PHE A 69 -2.76 -7.06 -5.78
CA PHE A 69 -4.11 -7.38 -5.26
C PHE A 69 -4.83 -8.54 -5.98
N GLN A 70 -4.52 -8.78 -7.25
CA GLN A 70 -5.09 -9.84 -8.07
C GLN A 70 -4.64 -11.27 -7.65
N HIS A 71 -3.43 -11.44 -7.11
CA HIS A 71 -2.91 -12.75 -6.67
C HIS A 71 -3.34 -13.13 -5.24
N GLY A 72 -3.67 -12.15 -4.39
CA GLY A 72 -4.16 -12.38 -3.02
C GLY A 72 -5.48 -13.17 -2.97
N ARG A 73 -6.33 -13.05 -4.02
CA ARG A 73 -7.60 -13.80 -4.16
C ARG A 73 -7.41 -15.32 -4.21
N ARG A 74 -6.27 -15.83 -4.71
CA ARG A 74 -6.02 -17.29 -4.78
C ARG A 74 -5.60 -17.90 -3.43
N MET A 75 -5.01 -17.13 -2.52
CA MET A 75 -4.66 -17.63 -1.18
C MET A 75 -5.85 -17.70 -0.22
N LEU A 76 -6.93 -16.97 -0.50
CA LEU A 76 -8.16 -16.92 0.32
C LEU A 76 -8.87 -18.27 0.48
N LEU A 77 -8.54 -19.29 -0.33
CA LEU A 77 -9.22 -20.59 -0.35
C LEU A 77 -8.58 -21.67 0.55
N LEU A 78 -7.43 -21.40 1.21
CA LEU A 78 -6.76 -22.39 2.04
C LEU A 78 -6.98 -22.10 3.53
N GLY A 79 -7.95 -22.80 4.14
CA GLY A 79 -8.36 -22.66 5.53
C GLY A 79 -7.30 -23.08 6.57
N ASN A 80 -6.27 -22.26 6.76
CA ASN A 80 -5.28 -22.40 7.84
C ASN A 80 -5.31 -21.16 8.76
N PRO A 81 -5.01 -21.28 10.07
CA PRO A 81 -4.82 -20.14 10.98
C PRO A 81 -3.96 -18.98 10.44
N ILE A 82 -2.94 -19.28 9.61
CA ILE A 82 -2.13 -18.28 8.92
C ILE A 82 -2.99 -17.45 7.95
N ALA A 83 -3.87 -18.08 7.19
CA ALA A 83 -4.80 -17.39 6.29
C ALA A 83 -5.79 -16.51 7.07
N LYS A 84 -6.27 -16.93 8.25
CA LYS A 84 -7.14 -16.08 9.10
C LYS A 84 -6.43 -14.82 9.58
N ASN A 85 -5.17 -14.93 10.01
CA ASN A 85 -4.38 -13.78 10.44
C ASN A 85 -4.01 -12.87 9.25
N CYS A 86 -3.64 -13.44 8.10
CA CYS A 86 -3.44 -12.67 6.87
C CYS A 86 -4.72 -11.98 6.41
N ILE A 87 -5.88 -12.63 6.48
CA ILE A 87 -7.18 -12.03 6.16
C ILE A 87 -7.50 -10.89 7.12
N ALA A 88 -7.25 -11.05 8.44
CA ALA A 88 -7.44 -9.99 9.41
C ALA A 88 -6.50 -8.80 9.14
N LEU A 89 -5.24 -9.06 8.78
CA LEU A 89 -4.26 -8.03 8.43
C LEU A 89 -4.64 -7.31 7.13
N VAL A 90 -5.05 -8.05 6.09
CA VAL A 90 -5.53 -7.50 4.82
C VAL A 90 -6.82 -6.71 5.03
N ARG A 91 -7.74 -7.17 5.88
CA ARG A 91 -8.95 -6.40 6.26
C ARG A 91 -8.59 -5.14 7.05
N LYS A 92 -7.61 -5.21 7.94
CA LYS A 92 -7.13 -4.05 8.70
C LYS A 92 -6.46 -3.02 7.79
N GLN A 93 -5.64 -3.47 6.83
CA GLN A 93 -5.05 -2.64 5.78
C GLN A 93 -6.13 -2.07 4.85
N LYS A 94 -7.11 -2.87 4.43
CA LYS A 94 -8.25 -2.39 3.61
C LYS A 94 -9.07 -1.34 4.36
N GLY A 95 -9.38 -1.57 5.64
CA GLY A 95 -10.11 -0.61 6.49
C GLY A 95 -9.37 0.72 6.72
N GLN A 96 -8.04 0.72 6.58
CA GLN A 96 -7.21 1.93 6.65
C GLN A 96 -7.42 2.86 5.44
N PHE A 97 -7.70 2.29 4.26
CA PHE A 97 -7.98 3.03 3.02
C PHE A 97 -9.47 3.09 2.68
N GLU A 98 -10.34 2.41 3.43
CA GLU A 98 -11.79 2.52 3.30
C GLU A 98 -12.25 3.91 3.79
N ASN A 99 -12.34 4.84 2.86
CA ASN A 99 -13.08 6.09 2.99
C ASN A 99 -14.14 6.16 1.88
N ARG A 100 -15.12 7.03 2.05
CA ARG A 100 -16.20 7.26 1.09
C ARG A 100 -16.81 8.64 1.35
N TRP A 101 -17.65 9.10 0.43
CA TRP A 101 -18.42 10.32 0.64
C TRP A 101 -19.44 10.14 1.78
N ASP A 102 -19.53 11.15 2.63
CA ASP A 102 -20.42 11.16 3.80
C ASP A 102 -21.80 11.68 3.38
N SER A 103 -22.81 10.81 3.43
CA SER A 103 -24.19 11.19 3.11
C SER A 103 -24.75 12.27 4.03
N THR A 104 -24.19 12.45 5.23
CA THR A 104 -24.60 13.51 6.18
C THR A 104 -23.86 14.83 5.96
N ALA A 105 -22.74 14.80 5.22
CA ALA A 105 -21.97 15.97 4.83
C ALA A 105 -21.94 16.13 3.29
N CYS A 106 -23.12 16.00 2.69
CA CYS A 106 -23.37 16.09 1.26
C CYS A 106 -24.53 17.06 1.03
N HIS A 107 -24.35 18.04 0.15
CA HIS A 107 -25.41 18.99 -0.20
C HIS A 107 -26.61 18.26 -0.84
N GLU A 108 -27.83 18.77 -0.63
CA GLU A 108 -29.08 18.11 -1.08
C GLU A 108 -29.21 17.98 -2.61
N ASP A 109 -28.58 18.89 -3.36
CA ASP A 109 -28.50 18.85 -4.83
C ASP A 109 -27.50 17.83 -5.40
N LEU A 110 -26.84 17.07 -4.52
CA LEU A 110 -25.89 16.02 -4.86
C LEU A 110 -26.47 14.65 -4.50
N ALA A 111 -26.38 13.72 -5.45
CA ALA A 111 -26.76 12.32 -5.25
C ALA A 111 -25.52 11.43 -5.18
N LEU A 112 -25.45 10.58 -4.16
CA LEU A 112 -24.40 9.58 -3.99
C LEU A 112 -24.88 8.22 -4.52
N SER A 113 -24.04 7.53 -5.28
CA SER A 113 -24.34 6.14 -5.68
C SER A 113 -24.06 5.18 -4.53
N GLU A 114 -25.11 4.50 -4.05
CA GLU A 114 -25.02 3.46 -3.04
C GLU A 114 -24.62 2.10 -3.64
N PRO A 115 -24.01 1.18 -2.85
CA PRO A 115 -23.71 1.30 -1.42
C PRO A 115 -22.34 1.93 -1.11
N ASP A 116 -21.47 2.05 -2.11
CA ASP A 116 -20.06 2.37 -1.87
C ASP A 116 -19.82 3.87 -1.63
N ARG A 117 -20.74 4.73 -2.09
CA ARG A 117 -20.66 6.21 -1.98
C ARG A 117 -19.32 6.77 -2.48
N LEU A 118 -18.82 6.23 -3.58
CA LEU A 118 -17.62 6.74 -4.27
C LEU A 118 -17.97 7.65 -5.44
N VAL A 119 -19.16 7.49 -6.03
CA VAL A 119 -19.63 8.28 -7.17
C VAL A 119 -20.59 9.35 -6.71
N VAL A 120 -20.36 10.57 -7.16
CA VAL A 120 -21.21 11.74 -6.90
C VAL A 120 -21.81 12.20 -8.22
N HIS A 121 -23.11 12.49 -8.20
CA HIS A 121 -23.83 13.09 -9.30
C HIS A 121 -24.39 14.44 -8.85
N HIS A 122 -24.12 15.48 -9.62
CA HIS A 122 -24.75 16.78 -9.44
C HIS A 122 -25.67 17.08 -10.62
N ASN A 123 -26.97 17.00 -10.37
CA ASN A 123 -28.02 17.36 -11.33
C ASN A 123 -28.97 18.44 -10.78
N GLY A 124 -28.76 18.90 -9.54
CA GLY A 124 -29.51 20.00 -8.94
C GLY A 124 -29.10 21.36 -9.50
N GLU A 125 -29.85 22.39 -9.11
CA GLU A 125 -29.71 23.73 -9.70
C GLU A 125 -28.54 24.52 -9.09
N TRP A 126 -28.29 24.32 -7.80
CA TRP A 126 -27.38 25.14 -7.02
C TRP A 126 -26.04 24.47 -6.79
N SER A 127 -25.05 25.30 -6.47
CA SER A 127 -23.73 24.80 -6.12
C SER A 127 -23.78 23.95 -4.86
N GLY A 128 -23.02 22.86 -4.85
CA GLY A 128 -23.03 21.89 -3.77
C GLY A 128 -21.67 21.27 -3.53
N SER A 129 -21.45 20.90 -2.29
CA SER A 129 -20.23 20.25 -1.82
C SER A 129 -20.52 18.93 -1.12
N VAL A 130 -19.55 18.03 -1.19
CA VAL A 130 -19.53 16.80 -0.43
C VAL A 130 -18.18 16.60 0.25
N ILE A 131 -18.23 16.15 1.49
CA ILE A 131 -17.06 15.90 2.34
C ILE A 131 -16.99 14.40 2.63
N ALA A 132 -15.80 13.82 2.65
CA ALA A 132 -15.64 12.41 2.99
C ALA A 132 -15.94 12.12 4.48
N GLU A 133 -16.23 10.87 4.81
CA GLU A 133 -16.53 10.45 6.19
C GLU A 133 -15.31 10.59 7.11
N LYS A 134 -14.14 10.17 6.62
CA LYS A 134 -12.89 10.21 7.37
C LYS A 134 -12.01 11.36 6.89
N ARG A 135 -11.31 11.98 7.85
CA ARG A 135 -10.23 12.94 7.55
C ARG A 135 -9.09 12.26 6.82
N MET A 136 -8.18 13.06 6.28
CA MET A 136 -6.90 12.55 5.75
C MET A 136 -6.22 11.69 6.83
N PRO A 137 -6.00 10.38 6.60
CA PRO A 137 -5.53 9.48 7.65
C PRO A 137 -4.15 9.89 8.14
N GLU A 138 -3.85 9.67 9.42
CA GLU A 138 -2.48 9.80 9.90
C GLU A 138 -1.68 8.60 9.38
N ASN A 139 -0.73 8.85 8.47
CA ASN A 139 0.11 7.82 7.88
C ASN A 139 1.56 8.02 8.38
N PRO A 140 2.14 7.05 9.12
CA PRO A 140 3.54 7.15 9.56
C PRO A 140 4.54 7.11 8.40
N TYR A 141 4.11 6.75 7.19
CA TYR A 141 4.94 6.64 5.99
C TYR A 141 4.83 7.85 5.04
N GLY A 142 4.22 8.97 5.45
CA GLY A 142 4.35 10.25 4.74
C GLY A 142 3.05 10.91 4.33
N ILE A 143 2.62 10.70 3.07
CA ILE A 143 1.54 11.45 2.42
C ILE A 143 0.22 10.69 2.49
N SER A 144 -0.84 11.39 2.90
CA SER A 144 -2.21 10.93 2.72
C SER A 144 -2.76 11.49 1.42
N TYR A 145 -3.47 10.68 0.64
CA TYR A 145 -3.77 11.01 -0.76
C TYR A 145 -5.07 10.34 -1.22
N PHE A 146 -5.78 11.01 -2.13
CA PHE A 146 -6.93 10.47 -2.85
C PHE A 146 -6.96 11.00 -4.28
N GLU A 147 -7.65 10.28 -5.15
CA GLU A 147 -7.87 10.66 -6.55
C GLU A 147 -9.36 10.78 -6.85
N VAL A 148 -9.68 11.63 -7.81
CA VAL A 148 -11.03 11.83 -8.32
C VAL A 148 -10.97 11.78 -9.84
N LYS A 149 -11.68 10.83 -10.41
CA LYS A 149 -11.88 10.73 -11.86
C LYS A 149 -13.07 11.59 -12.28
N ILE A 150 -12.87 12.41 -13.31
CA ILE A 150 -13.93 13.22 -13.89
C ILE A 150 -14.68 12.38 -14.93
N VAL A 151 -15.95 12.09 -14.66
CA VAL A 151 -16.79 11.22 -15.52
C VAL A 151 -17.69 12.06 -16.43
N GLU A 152 -18.29 13.12 -15.90
CA GLU A 152 -19.09 14.09 -16.64
C GLU A 152 -18.80 15.50 -16.11
N LYS A 153 -18.74 16.50 -16.99
CA LYS A 153 -18.46 17.89 -16.62
C LYS A 153 -19.18 18.86 -17.56
N LYS A 154 -20.15 19.59 -17.04
CA LYS A 154 -20.76 20.77 -17.70
C LYS A 154 -20.52 22.09 -16.95
N GLY A 155 -19.90 22.00 -15.78
CA GLY A 155 -19.59 23.11 -14.91
C GLY A 155 -18.18 23.03 -14.35
N ASP A 156 -17.94 23.87 -13.35
CA ASP A 156 -16.66 23.97 -12.67
C ASP A 156 -16.63 23.00 -11.48
N ILE A 157 -15.51 22.30 -11.33
CA ILE A 157 -15.27 21.27 -10.31
C ILE A 157 -14.10 21.73 -9.47
N HIS A 158 -14.24 21.68 -8.15
CA HIS A 158 -13.17 21.94 -7.19
C HIS A 158 -12.86 20.67 -6.43
N ILE A 159 -11.61 20.21 -6.46
CA ILE A 159 -11.14 19.03 -5.73
C ILE A 159 -10.11 19.47 -4.69
N GLY A 160 -10.30 19.08 -3.44
CA GLY A 160 -9.43 19.57 -2.39
C GLY A 160 -9.72 19.07 -0.99
N LEU A 161 -9.39 19.91 -0.02
CA LEU A 161 -9.45 19.62 1.41
C LEU A 161 -10.27 20.68 2.14
N ALA A 162 -11.23 20.22 2.95
CA ALA A 162 -12.08 21.08 3.75
C ALA A 162 -12.14 20.62 5.20
N THR A 163 -12.58 21.51 6.10
CA THR A 163 -12.99 21.13 7.44
C THR A 163 -14.47 20.71 7.44
N LYS A 164 -14.90 19.88 8.39
CA LYS A 164 -16.33 19.53 8.58
C LYS A 164 -17.24 20.74 8.89
N ARG A 165 -16.67 21.92 9.16
CA ARG A 165 -17.42 23.15 9.44
C ARG A 165 -17.77 23.93 8.16
N MET A 166 -17.15 23.60 7.02
CA MET A 166 -17.43 24.27 5.76
C MET A 166 -18.92 24.11 5.40
N PRO A 167 -19.65 25.20 5.10
CA PRO A 167 -21.01 25.12 4.60
C PRO A 167 -21.08 24.34 3.28
N LEU A 168 -22.07 23.45 3.14
CA LEU A 168 -22.17 22.56 1.98
C LEU A 168 -22.63 23.25 0.69
N ASN A 169 -23.13 24.49 0.79
CA ASN A 169 -23.44 25.36 -0.34
C ASN A 169 -22.28 26.29 -0.73
N SER A 170 -21.12 26.16 -0.07
CA SER A 170 -19.88 26.86 -0.40
C SER A 170 -18.94 25.95 -1.17
N LEU A 171 -18.11 26.50 -2.06
CA LEU A 171 -17.09 25.75 -2.79
C LEU A 171 -15.80 25.62 -1.97
N VAL A 172 -15.18 24.44 -1.99
CA VAL A 172 -13.85 24.20 -1.42
C VAL A 172 -12.82 25.08 -2.13
N GLY A 173 -11.93 25.71 -1.35
CA GLY A 173 -10.98 26.72 -1.82
C GLY A 173 -11.48 28.16 -1.71
N LEU A 174 -12.81 28.38 -1.70
CA LEU A 174 -13.39 29.73 -1.52
C LEU A 174 -13.81 30.01 -0.08
N HIS A 175 -14.01 28.96 0.72
CA HIS A 175 -14.27 29.08 2.15
C HIS A 175 -12.95 29.12 2.93
N GLU A 176 -12.87 29.97 3.95
CA GLU A 176 -11.67 30.11 4.77
C GLU A 176 -11.23 28.77 5.40
N GLY A 177 -9.93 28.47 5.30
CA GLY A 177 -9.35 27.25 5.85
C GLY A 177 -9.64 26.01 5.01
N THR A 178 -9.89 26.19 3.71
CA THR A 178 -10.13 25.11 2.75
C THR A 178 -9.28 25.34 1.51
N TYR A 179 -8.75 24.27 0.93
CA TYR A 179 -7.76 24.35 -0.14
C TYR A 179 -8.24 23.54 -1.32
N ALA A 180 -8.10 24.06 -2.54
CA ALA A 180 -8.57 23.34 -3.73
C ALA A 180 -7.70 23.54 -4.96
N TYR A 181 -7.83 22.60 -5.88
CA TYR A 181 -7.47 22.71 -7.28
C TYR A 181 -8.76 22.60 -8.10
N ASP A 182 -9.06 23.63 -8.89
CA ASP A 182 -10.27 23.65 -9.73
C ASP A 182 -10.00 23.28 -11.19
N SER A 183 -11.10 22.98 -11.89
CA SER A 183 -11.06 22.54 -13.26
C SER A 183 -10.59 23.59 -14.28
N LEU A 184 -10.51 24.86 -13.89
CA LEU A 184 -10.03 25.93 -14.74
C LEU A 184 -8.51 26.13 -14.65
N GLY A 185 -7.83 25.35 -13.80
CA GLY A 185 -6.41 25.53 -13.58
C GLY A 185 -6.10 26.52 -12.48
N ILE A 186 -6.89 26.58 -11.41
CA ILE A 186 -6.66 27.49 -10.30
C ILE A 186 -6.44 26.71 -9.00
N LEU A 187 -5.34 27.03 -8.31
CA LEU A 187 -5.08 26.60 -6.94
C LEU A 187 -5.57 27.67 -5.97
N TRP A 188 -6.44 27.29 -5.06
CA TRP A 188 -7.15 28.19 -4.14
C TRP A 188 -6.64 28.09 -2.70
N ASP A 189 -6.67 29.24 -2.01
CA ASP A 189 -6.31 29.45 -0.60
C ASP A 189 -4.83 29.16 -0.27
N HIS A 190 -3.93 29.44 -1.22
CA HIS A 190 -2.47 29.35 -1.02
C HIS A 190 -1.81 30.73 -1.02
N GLU A 191 -1.58 31.27 0.18
CA GLU A 191 -0.87 32.55 0.35
C GLU A 191 0.64 32.35 0.12
N VAL A 192 1.11 32.68 -1.09
CA VAL A 192 2.52 32.62 -1.48
C VAL A 192 2.96 33.89 -2.23
N ALA A 193 4.26 34.16 -2.27
CA ALA A 193 4.79 35.32 -2.97
C ALA A 193 4.37 35.32 -4.45
N GLY A 194 3.68 36.38 -4.89
CA GLY A 194 3.21 36.53 -6.27
C GLY A 194 1.86 35.86 -6.56
N CYS A 195 1.16 35.32 -5.56
CA CYS A 195 -0.25 34.92 -5.74
C CYS A 195 -1.14 36.14 -5.99
N SER A 196 -2.31 35.89 -6.56
CA SER A 196 -3.37 36.90 -6.75
C SER A 196 -4.46 36.71 -5.71
N HIS A 197 -5.29 37.74 -5.49
CA HIS A 197 -6.39 37.67 -4.52
C HIS A 197 -7.72 37.97 -5.20
N THR A 198 -8.78 37.28 -4.78
CA THR A 198 -10.14 37.62 -5.18
C THR A 198 -10.54 38.97 -4.58
N SER A 199 -11.69 39.51 -5.01
CA SER A 199 -12.26 40.72 -4.37
C SER A 199 -12.59 40.53 -2.89
N SER A 200 -12.78 39.29 -2.44
CA SER A 200 -12.98 38.94 -1.03
C SER A 200 -11.67 38.68 -0.27
N GLY A 201 -10.51 38.80 -0.93
CA GLY A 201 -9.20 38.60 -0.33
C GLY A 201 -8.73 37.14 -0.27
N THR A 202 -9.41 36.22 -0.96
CA THR A 202 -8.98 34.80 -1.01
C THR A 202 -7.78 34.66 -1.96
N PRO A 203 -6.63 34.14 -1.51
CA PRO A 203 -5.48 33.98 -2.39
C PRO A 203 -5.69 32.83 -3.39
N TYR A 204 -5.15 32.98 -4.59
CA TYR A 204 -5.18 31.98 -5.64
C TYR A 204 -3.97 32.06 -6.58
N ILE A 205 -3.67 30.94 -7.23
CA ILE A 205 -2.58 30.78 -8.18
C ILE A 205 -3.16 30.16 -9.45
N ALA A 206 -3.07 30.87 -10.58
CA ALA A 206 -3.58 30.39 -11.88
C ALA A 206 -2.49 30.21 -12.95
N LYS A 207 -1.28 30.71 -12.69
CA LYS A 207 -0.20 30.71 -13.69
C LYS A 207 0.39 29.32 -13.82
N GLU A 208 0.47 28.81 -15.06
CA GLU A 208 1.12 27.53 -15.39
C GLU A 208 0.50 26.31 -14.70
N ILE A 209 -0.74 26.42 -14.23
CA ILE A 209 -1.51 25.32 -13.67
C ILE A 209 -2.43 24.79 -14.78
N PRO A 210 -2.35 23.49 -15.14
CA PRO A 210 -3.19 22.93 -16.19
C PRO A 210 -4.66 22.92 -15.77
N SER A 211 -5.58 23.10 -16.71
CA SER A 211 -6.99 22.77 -16.50
C SER A 211 -7.21 21.25 -16.62
N PHE A 212 -8.37 20.77 -16.18
CA PHE A 212 -8.76 19.36 -16.33
C PHE A 212 -10.21 19.21 -16.79
N ASP A 213 -10.48 18.11 -17.49
CA ASP A 213 -11.77 17.83 -18.12
C ASP A 213 -12.17 16.34 -17.99
N ILE A 214 -13.26 15.97 -18.65
CA ILE A 214 -13.80 14.61 -18.69
C ILE A 214 -12.70 13.61 -19.08
N GLY A 215 -12.55 12.57 -18.26
CA GLY A 215 -11.56 11.51 -18.44
C GLY A 215 -10.31 11.69 -17.58
N ASP A 216 -10.02 12.90 -17.12
CA ASP A 216 -8.87 13.18 -16.28
C ASP A 216 -9.02 12.62 -14.85
N VAL A 217 -7.88 12.32 -14.23
CA VAL A 217 -7.78 11.92 -12.83
C VAL A 217 -7.03 13.01 -12.06
N VAL A 218 -7.72 13.64 -11.13
CA VAL A 218 -7.19 14.72 -10.28
C VAL A 218 -6.88 14.16 -8.91
N GLY A 219 -5.64 14.33 -8.45
CA GLY A 219 -5.22 13.90 -7.12
C GLY A 219 -5.05 15.05 -6.15
N CYS A 220 -5.33 14.79 -4.88
CA CYS A 220 -5.04 15.71 -3.79
C CYS A 220 -4.46 14.94 -2.60
N GLY A 221 -3.33 15.42 -2.10
CA GLY A 221 -2.60 14.83 -0.99
C GLY A 221 -2.11 15.85 0.02
N LEU A 222 -1.84 15.35 1.23
CA LEU A 222 -1.35 16.13 2.35
C LEU A 222 -0.25 15.34 3.05
N ASN A 223 0.95 15.91 3.08
CA ASN A 223 1.98 15.48 4.01
C ASN A 223 1.65 16.08 5.38
N LEU A 224 1.19 15.26 6.32
CA LEU A 224 0.76 15.75 7.64
C LEU A 224 1.92 16.29 8.48
N THR A 225 3.15 15.80 8.26
CA THR A 225 4.35 16.22 8.98
C THR A 225 4.83 17.59 8.52
N THR A 226 4.99 17.78 7.21
CA THR A 226 5.46 19.05 6.63
C THR A 226 4.32 20.05 6.43
N ARG A 227 3.07 19.57 6.48
CA ARG A 227 1.84 20.30 6.11
C ARG A 227 1.79 20.69 4.62
N GLN A 228 2.64 20.08 3.79
CA GLN A 228 2.66 20.32 2.36
C GLN A 228 1.44 19.69 1.69
N ILE A 229 0.75 20.47 0.86
CA ILE A 229 -0.32 19.97 0.00
C ILE A 229 0.22 19.62 -1.39
N ILE A 230 -0.30 18.55 -1.95
CA ILE A 230 0.14 17.99 -3.22
C ILE A 230 -1.07 17.86 -4.12
N TYR A 231 -0.97 18.40 -5.32
CA TYR A 231 -1.95 18.21 -6.38
C TYR A 231 -1.33 17.42 -7.52
N THR A 232 -2.12 16.58 -8.16
CA THR A 232 -1.69 15.84 -9.34
C THR A 232 -2.77 15.88 -10.41
N LEU A 233 -2.35 15.75 -11.65
CA LEU A 233 -3.22 15.55 -12.79
C LEU A 233 -2.67 14.36 -13.60
N ASN A 234 -3.50 13.35 -13.81
CA ASN A 234 -3.18 12.15 -14.58
C ASN A 234 -1.89 11.45 -14.11
N GLY A 235 -1.69 11.39 -12.78
CA GLY A 235 -0.51 10.80 -12.17
C GLY A 235 0.76 11.64 -12.25
N GLN A 236 0.68 12.90 -12.69
CA GLN A 236 1.80 13.84 -12.67
C GLN A 236 1.58 14.87 -11.56
N ARG A 237 2.59 15.06 -10.70
CA ARG A 237 2.56 16.06 -9.64
C ARG A 237 2.69 17.47 -10.24
N LEU A 238 1.81 18.37 -9.83
CA LEU A 238 1.92 19.80 -10.13
C LEU A 238 3.02 20.44 -9.27
N ASP A 239 3.55 21.60 -9.69
CA ASP A 239 4.56 22.31 -8.90
C ASP A 239 3.95 22.95 -7.63
N THR A 240 3.78 22.12 -6.61
CA THR A 240 3.20 22.48 -5.31
C THR A 240 4.24 22.48 -4.19
N ALA A 241 5.53 22.55 -4.54
CA ALA A 241 6.61 22.34 -3.56
C ALA A 241 6.53 23.30 -2.36
N ASN A 242 6.04 24.52 -2.59
CA ASN A 242 5.95 25.58 -1.59
C ASN A 242 4.52 25.83 -1.07
N LEU A 243 3.58 24.91 -1.30
CA LEU A 243 2.20 25.06 -0.86
C LEU A 243 1.97 24.33 0.46
N PHE A 244 1.47 25.03 1.47
CA PHE A 244 1.29 24.51 2.82
C PHE A 244 -0.09 24.85 3.36
N VAL A 245 -0.65 23.93 4.16
CA VAL A 245 -1.92 24.15 4.86
C VAL A 245 -1.69 24.65 6.28
N THR A 246 -2.59 25.51 6.76
CA THR A 246 -2.52 26.10 8.09
C THR A 246 -2.87 25.06 9.17
N PHE A 247 -3.91 24.24 8.96
CA PHE A 247 -4.48 23.33 9.96
C PHE A 247 -4.62 21.88 9.44
N ALA A 248 -3.49 21.18 9.26
CA ALA A 248 -3.45 19.84 8.67
C ALA A 248 -4.28 18.77 9.41
N ALA A 249 -4.40 18.85 10.74
CA ALA A 249 -4.99 17.80 11.57
C ALA A 249 -6.52 17.59 11.39
N TYR A 250 -7.22 18.50 10.70
CA TYR A 250 -8.68 18.50 10.61
C TYR A 250 -9.22 18.55 9.18
N LEU A 251 -8.37 18.22 8.20
CA LEU A 251 -8.74 18.29 6.79
C LEU A 251 -9.29 16.96 6.26
N PHE A 252 -10.39 17.05 5.52
CA PHE A 252 -11.11 15.94 4.90
C PHE A 252 -11.07 16.11 3.38
N PRO A 253 -10.97 15.02 2.61
CA PRO A 253 -11.26 15.07 1.18
C PRO A 253 -12.61 15.73 0.92
N CYS A 254 -12.64 16.64 -0.05
CA CYS A 254 -13.83 17.39 -0.43
C CYS A 254 -13.87 17.62 -1.94
N ALA A 255 -15.08 17.57 -2.49
CA ALA A 255 -15.36 17.97 -3.85
C ALA A 255 -16.54 18.95 -3.86
N SER A 256 -16.44 19.99 -4.69
CA SER A 256 -17.49 20.99 -4.86
C SER A 256 -17.78 21.25 -6.32
N PHE A 257 -19.02 21.63 -6.61
CA PHE A 257 -19.56 21.73 -7.94
C PHE A 257 -20.38 23.01 -8.09
N HIS A 258 -20.14 23.79 -9.14
CA HIS A 258 -20.84 25.05 -9.33
C HIS A 258 -22.15 24.93 -10.12
N ARG A 259 -22.23 24.01 -11.09
CA ARG A 259 -23.35 23.83 -12.02
C ARG A 259 -23.72 22.34 -12.21
N PRO A 260 -24.97 22.01 -12.58
CA PRO A 260 -25.41 20.64 -12.84
C PRO A 260 -24.70 19.98 -14.02
N GLY A 261 -24.92 18.67 -14.15
CA GLY A 261 -24.35 17.83 -15.20
C GLY A 261 -22.90 17.46 -14.89
N ILE A 262 -22.62 17.20 -13.63
CA ILE A 262 -21.30 16.76 -13.17
C ILE A 262 -21.42 15.38 -12.55
N LYS A 263 -20.46 14.52 -12.90
CA LYS A 263 -20.30 13.20 -12.31
C LYS A 263 -18.83 12.95 -12.05
N ILE A 264 -18.50 12.53 -10.83
CA ILE A 264 -17.14 12.17 -10.45
C ILE A 264 -17.12 10.82 -9.75
N GLU A 265 -15.97 10.16 -9.79
CA GLU A 265 -15.71 8.91 -9.07
C GLU A 265 -14.45 9.06 -8.21
N ALA A 266 -14.60 8.89 -6.90
CA ALA A 266 -13.49 8.99 -5.95
C ALA A 266 -12.79 7.65 -5.76
N ASN A 267 -11.47 7.74 -5.61
CA ASN A 267 -10.58 6.66 -5.27
C ASN A 267 -9.80 7.07 -4.01
N PHE A 268 -10.17 6.52 -2.86
CA PHE A 268 -9.48 6.74 -1.59
C PHE A 268 -8.32 5.75 -1.37
N GLY A 269 -7.96 5.01 -2.41
CA GLY A 269 -6.82 4.10 -2.44
C GLY A 269 -7.18 2.63 -2.28
N PRO A 270 -6.14 1.77 -2.21
CA PRO A 270 -4.71 2.12 -2.24
C PRO A 270 -4.11 2.27 -3.64
N ASN A 271 -4.86 1.93 -4.71
CA ASN A 271 -4.30 1.88 -6.06
C ASN A 271 -4.53 3.21 -6.77
N PHE A 272 -3.48 4.01 -6.93
CA PHE A 272 -3.55 5.33 -7.56
C PHE A 272 -2.89 5.32 -8.93
N GLN A 273 -3.26 6.28 -9.79
CA GLN A 273 -2.50 6.57 -11.00
C GLN A 273 -1.18 7.24 -10.66
N PHE A 274 -1.18 8.11 -9.64
CA PHE A 274 0.04 8.69 -9.10
C PHE A 274 0.86 7.69 -8.29
N ASN A 275 2.16 7.61 -8.58
CA ASN A 275 3.08 6.82 -7.77
C ASN A 275 3.55 7.62 -6.55
N ILE A 276 2.89 7.41 -5.40
CA ILE A 276 3.20 8.10 -4.14
C ILE A 276 4.66 7.86 -3.68
N ALA A 277 5.26 6.73 -4.06
CA ALA A 277 6.65 6.40 -3.69
C ALA A 277 7.69 7.31 -4.36
N ASP A 278 7.33 8.03 -5.43
CA ASP A 278 8.25 8.94 -6.13
C ASP A 278 8.41 10.30 -5.39
N VAL A 279 7.75 10.47 -4.25
CA VAL A 279 7.63 11.75 -3.53
C VAL A 279 8.04 11.67 -2.05
N SER A 280 8.19 10.47 -1.51
CA SER A 280 8.50 10.20 -0.10
C SER A 280 10.00 10.10 0.17
#